data_AF-A0A8S4RQI3-F1
#
_entry.id   AF-A0A8S4RQI3-F1
#
_cell.length_a   1.000
_cell.length_b   1.000
_cell.length_c   1.000
_cell.angle_alpha   90.00
_cell.angle_beta   90.00
_cell.angle_gamma   90.00
#
_symmetry.space_group_name_H-M   'P 1'
#
loop_
_entity.id
_entity.type
_entity.pdbx_description
1 polymer ?
#
loop_
_entity_poly.entity_id
_entity_poly.type
_entity_poly.pdbx_seq_one_letter_code
_entity_poly.pdbx_strand_id
1 'polypeptide(L)'
;PDSLEEIKEEPEKVEPEEVMELISNDVYQLMQSRDYNYLNDFRSIYSANTSLNKAHLLWQDNWVTLIDGMIQLNALRRYHESVSQPNFIRRIKIDIDNHLLNKTLSDNATLLPASISDLTDSTRCGGVLIEHLKFHDLPLKNEEQIALKMLKFVPHSTSNKIDEISAIYVFLQILAENLNKRNINILEVIEYKGQKKFKCFQEVIHDIPEIKINFSQICRHDLTKKSDAIKDIDVLMITNLAADENMCQVLHRTLNRDSFVINKEECTDMTPIRPSLLYRTVCVHIIGSSRLELNIWQPSDVTAGTSAVSVFSQADVAKLYAQLSILPSRHKLIILTSNPPLLGLKELIKEQRNKDNRKICLLINSSKVFDEQCLNQIHFSNLATNILDNGIWGGEYYLPVQEKGDLGQNMTLETTRIGDIESLHWTEATEASHQGVLVKVQYVGLNDAYIKKVLQVAVSENKTENKRIEYDFSGITDRYKILAYLYN
;
A
#
# COMPACT_ATOMS: atom_id res chain seq x y z
N PRO A 1 0.08 37.34 82.29
CA PRO A 1 0.57 37.54 80.91
C PRO A 1 1.46 36.36 80.53
N ASP A 2 0.80 35.29 80.10
CA ASP A 2 1.35 34.19 79.29
C ASP A 2 0.12 33.37 78.88
N SER A 3 -0.26 33.50 77.61
CA SER A 3 -1.29 32.68 76.98
C SER A 3 -0.83 32.37 75.56
N LEU A 4 -0.59 31.08 75.35
CA LEU A 4 -0.26 30.43 74.08
C LEU A 4 -1.38 30.70 73.06
N GLU A 5 -1.04 31.26 71.90
CA GLU A 5 -1.92 31.28 70.73
C GLU A 5 -1.59 30.06 69.85
N GLU A 6 -2.59 29.18 69.73
CA GLU A 6 -2.63 28.06 68.79
C GLU A 6 -2.60 28.58 67.34
N ILE A 7 -1.59 28.14 66.58
CA ILE A 7 -1.58 28.28 65.13
C ILE A 7 -2.50 27.19 64.56
N LYS A 8 -3.68 27.59 64.11
CA LYS A 8 -4.60 26.73 63.35
C LYS A 8 -4.01 26.44 61.98
N GLU A 9 -3.72 25.19 61.68
CA GLU A 9 -3.51 24.70 60.32
C GLU A 9 -4.82 24.83 59.54
N GLU A 10 -4.78 25.55 58.42
CA GLU A 10 -5.87 25.60 57.45
C GLU A 10 -6.00 24.24 56.75
N PRO A 11 -7.22 23.74 56.49
CA PRO A 11 -7.41 22.44 55.86
C PRO A 11 -6.91 22.44 54.41
N GLU A 12 -6.08 21.45 54.06
CA GLU A 12 -5.69 21.12 52.70
C GLU A 12 -6.92 21.10 51.77
N LYS A 13 -6.86 21.85 50.68
CA LYS A 13 -7.84 21.80 49.60
C LYS A 13 -7.88 20.39 49.03
N VAL A 14 -9.01 19.71 49.22
CA VAL A 14 -9.35 18.45 48.55
C VAL A 14 -9.37 18.71 47.04
N GLU A 15 -8.39 18.16 46.32
CA GLU A 15 -8.43 18.10 44.85
C GLU A 15 -9.64 17.26 44.41
N PRO A 16 -10.32 17.63 43.30
CA PRO A 16 -11.45 16.87 42.81
C PRO A 16 -11.03 15.42 42.53
N GLU A 17 -11.86 14.44 42.92
CA GLU A 17 -11.65 13.03 42.60
C GLU A 17 -11.45 12.89 41.08
N GLU A 18 -10.20 12.61 40.68
CA GLU A 18 -9.87 12.46 39.27
C GLU A 18 -10.57 11.23 38.70
N VAL A 19 -11.35 11.44 37.63
CA VAL A 19 -12.15 10.42 36.98
C VAL A 19 -11.26 9.49 36.15
N MET A 20 -11.41 8.18 36.34
CA MET A 20 -10.77 7.16 35.50
C MET A 20 -11.58 6.97 34.22
N GLU A 21 -11.25 7.73 33.19
CA GLU A 21 -12.01 7.79 31.93
C GLU A 21 -11.67 6.65 30.95
N LEU A 22 -10.43 6.16 30.96
CA LEU A 22 -9.98 5.12 30.03
C LEU A 22 -10.22 3.74 30.65
N ILE A 23 -10.99 2.89 29.98
CA ILE A 23 -11.11 1.48 30.37
C ILE A 23 -9.98 0.65 29.77
N SER A 24 -9.76 -0.55 30.31
CA SER A 24 -8.70 -1.48 29.88
C SER A 24 -8.63 -1.64 28.35
N ASN A 25 -9.78 -1.79 27.68
CA ASN A 25 -9.80 -1.95 26.23
C ASN A 25 -9.25 -0.72 25.49
N ASP A 26 -9.56 0.49 25.94
CA ASP A 26 -9.06 1.74 25.34
C ASP A 26 -7.55 1.85 25.52
N VAL A 27 -7.06 1.55 26.73
CA VAL A 27 -5.62 1.52 27.06
C VAL A 27 -4.87 0.56 26.13
N TYR A 28 -5.39 -0.67 25.93
CA TYR A 28 -4.71 -1.64 25.07
C TYR A 28 -4.90 -1.39 23.58
N GLN A 29 -5.95 -0.69 23.17
CA GLN A 29 -6.05 -0.16 21.80
C GLN A 29 -4.99 0.91 21.53
N LEU A 30 -4.75 1.82 22.49
CA LEU A 30 -3.68 2.81 22.39
C LEU A 30 -2.28 2.18 22.38
N MET A 31 -2.10 1.06 23.09
CA MET A 31 -0.86 0.28 23.03
C MET A 31 -0.71 -0.44 21.68
N GLN A 32 -1.80 -1.03 21.18
CA GLN A 32 -1.79 -1.74 19.90
C GLN A 32 -1.49 -0.81 18.73
N SER A 33 -1.96 0.44 18.75
CA SER A 33 -1.62 1.44 17.73
C SER A 33 -0.14 1.84 17.73
N ARG A 34 0.62 1.46 18.77
CA ARG A 34 2.08 1.64 18.88
C ARG A 34 2.82 0.30 18.77
N ASP A 35 2.20 -0.69 18.13
CA ASP A 35 2.71 -2.04 17.87
C ASP A 35 2.94 -2.94 19.11
N TYR A 36 2.38 -2.57 20.27
CA TYR A 36 2.38 -3.47 21.44
C TYR A 36 1.25 -4.49 21.35
N ASN A 37 1.60 -5.77 21.33
CA ASN A 37 0.65 -6.88 21.27
C ASN A 37 0.48 -7.60 22.63
N TYR A 38 0.09 -6.85 23.67
CA TYR A 38 -0.17 -7.45 24.99
C TYR A 38 -1.45 -8.31 24.98
N LEU A 39 -1.34 -9.51 25.56
CA LEU A 39 -2.39 -10.53 25.61
C LEU A 39 -2.53 -11.09 27.04
N ASN A 40 -3.72 -11.61 27.35
CA ASN A 40 -4.03 -12.32 28.60
C ASN A 40 -3.64 -11.50 29.86
N ASP A 41 -2.97 -12.13 30.82
CA ASP A 41 -2.59 -11.54 32.12
C ASP A 41 -1.66 -10.33 32.01
N PHE A 42 -0.99 -10.14 30.87
CA PHE A 42 -0.21 -8.93 30.58
C PHE A 42 -1.08 -7.74 30.21
N ARG A 43 -2.40 -7.90 30.10
CA ARG A 43 -3.36 -6.80 30.05
C ARG A 43 -3.76 -6.35 31.47
N SER A 44 -2.78 -5.99 32.30
CA SER A 44 -2.98 -5.71 33.74
C SER A 44 -3.56 -4.33 34.08
N ILE A 45 -3.38 -3.30 33.25
CA ILE A 45 -4.06 -1.99 33.41
C ILE A 45 -5.59 -2.14 33.24
N TYR A 46 -6.33 -1.95 34.33
CA TYR A 46 -7.79 -2.02 34.39
C TYR A 46 -8.46 -0.72 33.93
N SER A 47 -7.96 0.41 34.43
CA SER A 47 -8.42 1.74 34.05
C SER A 47 -7.33 2.78 34.26
N ALA A 48 -7.42 3.91 33.56
CA ALA A 48 -6.48 5.02 33.69
C ALA A 48 -7.17 6.38 33.49
N ASN A 49 -6.56 7.44 34.00
CA ASN A 49 -6.99 8.81 33.69
C ASN A 49 -6.40 9.28 32.35
N THR A 50 -6.96 10.36 31.80
CA THR A 50 -6.52 10.93 30.51
C THR A 50 -5.07 11.40 30.50
N SER A 51 -4.56 11.85 31.65
CA SER A 51 -3.16 12.27 31.80
C SER A 51 -2.18 11.09 31.95
N LEU A 52 -2.70 9.86 32.04
CA LEU A 52 -1.95 8.62 32.22
C LEU A 52 -0.96 8.64 33.39
N ASN A 53 -1.20 9.50 34.38
CA ASN A 53 -0.39 9.60 35.60
C ASN A 53 -1.01 8.84 36.78
N LYS A 54 -2.28 8.41 36.67
CA LYS A 54 -2.96 7.54 37.64
C LYS A 54 -3.68 6.41 36.90
N ALA A 55 -3.65 5.22 37.48
CA ALA A 55 -4.30 4.04 36.93
C ALA A 55 -4.69 3.04 38.02
N HIS A 56 -5.52 2.06 37.68
CA HIS A 56 -5.73 0.86 38.48
C HIS A 56 -5.12 -0.34 37.77
N LEU A 57 -4.27 -1.10 38.46
CA LEU A 57 -3.69 -2.34 37.96
C LEU A 57 -4.37 -3.55 38.60
N LEU A 58 -4.59 -4.60 37.81
CA LEU A 58 -5.08 -5.90 38.27
C LEU A 58 -3.97 -6.63 39.02
N TRP A 59 -4.29 -7.10 40.22
CA TRP A 59 -3.46 -8.01 40.99
C TRP A 59 -4.02 -9.43 40.91
N GLN A 60 -3.23 -10.34 40.34
CA GLN A 60 -3.57 -11.77 40.17
C GLN A 60 -2.51 -12.67 40.83
N ASP A 61 -1.98 -12.25 41.97
CA ASP A 61 -0.88 -12.93 42.67
C ASP A 61 0.38 -13.15 41.80
N ASN A 62 0.58 -12.25 40.83
CA ASN A 62 1.69 -12.28 39.89
C ASN A 62 2.42 -10.94 39.88
N TRP A 63 3.60 -10.90 40.50
CA TRP A 63 4.46 -9.72 40.53
C TRP A 63 4.95 -9.29 39.13
N VAL A 64 5.09 -10.24 38.21
CA VAL A 64 5.58 -9.95 36.86
C VAL A 64 4.59 -9.09 36.11
N THR A 65 3.30 -9.45 36.11
CA THR A 65 2.26 -8.70 35.39
C THR A 65 1.94 -7.36 36.04
N LEU A 66 2.10 -7.25 37.37
CA LEU A 66 1.98 -5.98 38.08
C LEU A 66 3.11 -5.01 37.69
N ILE A 67 4.36 -5.46 37.79
CA ILE A 67 5.54 -4.63 37.48
C ILE A 67 5.53 -4.27 36.00
N ASP A 68 5.19 -5.22 35.12
CA ASP A 68 5.03 -4.96 33.69
C ASP A 68 3.92 -3.93 33.44
N GLY A 69 2.78 -4.01 34.13
CA GLY A 69 1.71 -3.01 34.08
C GLY A 69 2.17 -1.60 34.47
N MET A 70 3.06 -1.49 35.46
CA MET A 70 3.68 -0.20 35.83
C MET A 70 4.60 0.31 34.72
N ILE A 71 5.40 -0.56 34.08
CA ILE A 71 6.27 -0.19 32.95
C ILE A 71 5.41 0.21 31.73
N GLN A 72 4.34 -0.53 31.45
CA GLN A 72 3.36 -0.21 30.41
C GLN A 72 2.76 1.18 30.61
N LEU A 73 2.32 1.52 31.83
CA LEU A 73 1.76 2.85 32.10
C LEU A 73 2.78 3.97 31.79
N ASN A 74 4.04 3.78 32.16
CA ASN A 74 5.12 4.73 31.85
C ASN A 74 5.42 4.80 30.36
N ALA A 75 5.41 3.66 29.66
CA ALA A 75 5.56 3.63 28.22
C ALA A 75 4.43 4.43 27.56
N LEU A 76 3.17 4.13 27.89
CA LEU A 76 1.99 4.75 27.29
C LEU A 76 1.96 6.28 27.45
N ARG A 77 2.39 6.77 28.62
CA ARG A 77 2.45 8.19 28.95
C ARG A 77 3.49 8.97 28.14
N ARG A 78 4.56 8.30 27.68
CA ARG A 78 5.60 8.92 26.85
C ARG A 78 5.11 9.07 25.41
N TYR A 79 5.54 10.16 24.76
CA TYR A 79 5.39 10.31 23.31
C TYR A 79 6.44 9.46 22.60
N HIS A 80 6.01 8.49 21.82
CA HIS A 80 6.85 7.65 20.97
C HIS A 80 6.01 7.11 19.80
N GLU A 81 6.63 6.89 18.64
CA GLU A 81 5.92 6.47 17.42
C GLU A 81 5.87 4.95 17.23
N SER A 82 6.72 4.19 17.93
CA SER A 82 6.77 2.72 17.85
C SER A 82 7.16 2.09 19.20
N VAL A 83 7.13 0.76 19.30
CA VAL A 83 7.50 0.00 20.49
C VAL A 83 8.73 0.56 21.21
N SER A 84 8.52 0.93 22.47
CA SER A 84 9.56 1.37 23.40
C SER A 84 9.84 0.30 24.45
N GLN A 85 11.11 0.03 24.71
CA GLN A 85 11.55 -0.99 25.66
C GLN A 85 12.25 -0.36 26.87
N PRO A 86 12.08 -0.91 28.08
CA PRO A 86 12.83 -0.44 29.24
C PRO A 86 14.32 -0.68 29.04
N ASN A 87 15.13 0.36 29.18
CA ASN A 87 16.58 0.32 28.98
C ASN A 87 17.35 0.40 30.31
N PHE A 88 16.83 1.17 31.26
CA PHE A 88 17.49 1.36 32.55
C PHE A 88 16.48 1.63 33.66
N ILE A 89 16.71 1.03 34.82
CA ILE A 89 15.95 1.30 36.05
C ILE A 89 16.96 1.55 37.16
N ARG A 90 16.90 2.73 37.79
CA ARG A 90 17.83 3.06 38.87
C ARG A 90 17.58 2.21 40.12
N ARG A 91 16.32 2.08 40.52
CA ARG A 91 15.95 1.35 41.73
C ARG A 91 14.52 0.83 41.63
N ILE A 92 14.33 -0.41 42.08
CA ILE A 92 13.01 -0.98 42.38
C ILE A 92 13.01 -1.31 43.88
N LYS A 93 12.01 -0.80 44.61
CA LYS A 93 11.75 -1.17 46.00
C LYS A 93 10.45 -1.95 46.05
N ILE A 94 10.48 -3.11 46.71
CA ILE A 94 9.31 -3.97 46.92
C ILE A 94 9.12 -4.14 48.42
N ASP A 95 7.96 -3.71 48.91
CA ASP A 95 7.53 -3.81 50.29
C ASP A 95 6.29 -4.70 50.37
N ILE A 96 6.48 -5.94 50.83
CA ILE A 96 5.43 -6.97 50.79
C ILE A 96 4.33 -6.63 51.81
N ASP A 97 4.68 -6.15 52.99
CA ASP A 97 3.73 -5.84 54.04
C ASP A 97 2.84 -4.67 53.61
N ASN A 98 3.45 -3.62 53.06
CA ASN A 98 2.70 -2.49 52.50
C ASN A 98 1.85 -2.90 51.28
N HIS A 99 2.31 -3.86 50.47
CA HIS A 99 1.52 -4.35 49.34
C HIS A 99 0.23 -5.03 49.80
N LEU A 100 0.28 -5.83 50.88
CA LEU A 100 -0.90 -6.52 51.42
C LEU A 100 -1.95 -5.55 51.99
N LEU A 101 -1.51 -4.42 52.56
CA LEU A 101 -2.39 -3.39 53.13
C LEU A 101 -3.18 -2.61 52.07
N ASN A 102 -2.64 -2.49 50.85
CA ASN A 102 -3.20 -1.65 49.79
C ASN A 102 -4.10 -2.40 48.79
N LYS A 103 -4.42 -3.68 49.06
CA LYS A 103 -5.32 -4.47 48.22
C LYS A 103 -6.76 -3.98 48.38
N THR A 104 -7.33 -3.38 47.34
CA THR A 104 -8.77 -3.06 47.29
C THR A 104 -9.48 -4.10 46.43
N LEU A 105 -10.63 -4.59 46.93
CA LEU A 105 -11.49 -5.53 46.20
C LEU A 105 -12.57 -4.72 45.48
N SER A 106 -12.63 -4.85 44.16
CA SER A 106 -13.65 -4.22 43.31
C SER A 106 -14.03 -5.19 42.19
N ASP A 107 -15.32 -5.44 41.99
CA ASP A 107 -15.86 -6.30 40.92
C ASP A 107 -15.19 -7.69 40.78
N ASN A 108 -14.98 -8.39 41.90
CA ASN A 108 -14.29 -9.70 41.97
C ASN A 108 -12.83 -9.70 41.47
N ALA A 109 -12.23 -8.54 41.29
CA ALA A 109 -10.81 -8.37 41.00
C ALA A 109 -10.12 -7.61 42.16
N THR A 110 -8.85 -7.94 42.41
CA THR A 110 -8.02 -7.13 43.30
C THR A 110 -7.40 -6.01 42.47
N LEU A 111 -7.74 -4.77 42.77
CA LEU A 111 -7.20 -3.60 42.10
C LEU A 111 -6.17 -2.92 43.00
N LEU A 112 -5.13 -2.37 42.38
CA LEU A 112 -4.11 -1.59 43.05
C LEU A 112 -3.98 -0.23 42.36
N PRO A 113 -4.12 0.88 43.11
CA PRO A 113 -3.91 2.20 42.54
C PRO A 113 -2.42 2.36 42.18
N ALA A 114 -2.17 2.79 40.95
CA ALA A 114 -0.87 3.17 40.45
C ALA A 114 -0.82 4.68 40.24
N SER A 115 0.31 5.30 40.57
CA SER A 115 0.56 6.73 40.34
C SER A 115 1.97 6.98 39.86
N ILE A 116 2.11 7.94 38.94
CA ILE A 116 3.39 8.42 38.42
C ILE A 116 3.60 9.85 38.92
N SER A 117 4.74 10.09 39.56
CA SER A 117 5.18 11.42 39.95
C SER A 117 6.31 11.89 39.05
N ASP A 118 6.07 12.98 38.31
CA ASP A 118 7.12 13.64 37.52
C ASP A 118 8.18 14.28 38.41
N LEU A 119 7.78 14.77 39.59
CA LEU A 119 8.66 15.50 40.50
C LEU A 119 9.79 14.61 41.02
N THR A 120 9.50 13.33 41.25
CA THR A 120 10.46 12.36 41.78
C THR A 120 10.90 11.32 40.74
N ASP A 121 10.45 11.45 39.49
CA ASP A 121 10.64 10.47 38.42
C ASP A 121 10.42 9.03 38.90
N SER A 122 9.23 8.79 39.46
CA SER A 122 8.91 7.51 40.11
C SER A 122 7.48 7.06 39.90
N THR A 123 7.29 5.75 39.83
CA THR A 123 5.98 5.11 39.73
C THR A 123 5.75 4.22 40.94
N ARG A 124 4.57 4.36 41.56
CA ARG A 124 4.14 3.59 42.74
C ARG A 124 2.91 2.78 42.41
N CYS A 125 2.85 1.54 42.88
CA CYS A 125 1.64 0.73 42.85
C CYS A 125 1.67 -0.32 43.98
N GLY A 126 0.70 -0.27 44.89
CA GLY A 126 0.72 -1.06 46.12
C GLY A 126 2.05 -0.89 46.88
N GLY A 127 2.75 -1.99 47.15
CA GLY A 127 4.09 -1.97 47.77
C GLY A 127 5.27 -1.85 46.80
N VAL A 128 5.05 -1.63 45.51
CA VAL A 128 6.14 -1.47 44.52
C VAL A 128 6.39 0.00 44.24
N LEU A 129 7.67 0.37 44.24
CA LEU A 129 8.17 1.68 43.80
C LEU A 129 9.27 1.46 42.76
N ILE A 130 9.09 2.03 41.57
CA ILE A 130 10.08 2.07 40.49
C ILE A 130 10.58 3.52 40.37
N GLU A 131 11.89 3.71 40.40
CA GLU A 131 12.52 5.03 40.30
C GLU A 131 13.43 5.12 39.08
N HIS A 132 13.34 6.25 38.37
CA HIS A 132 14.13 6.61 37.20
C HIS A 132 14.14 5.51 36.13
N LEU A 133 12.95 5.21 35.61
CA LEU A 133 12.75 4.27 34.51
C LEU A 133 13.02 4.98 33.18
N LYS A 134 14.06 4.54 32.47
CA LYS A 134 14.39 5.01 31.13
C LYS A 134 14.06 3.95 30.09
N PHE A 135 13.70 4.42 28.92
CA PHE A 135 13.33 3.58 27.80
C PHE A 135 14.25 3.82 26.60
N HIS A 136 14.21 2.88 25.67
CA HIS A 136 14.82 2.92 24.37
C HIS A 136 13.73 2.66 23.32
N ASP A 137 13.49 3.64 22.44
CA ASP A 137 12.46 3.56 21.41
C ASP A 137 13.01 2.83 20.18
N LEU A 138 12.33 1.77 19.73
CA LEU A 138 12.74 1.02 18.56
C LEU A 138 12.40 1.78 17.26
N PRO A 139 13.12 1.53 16.16
CA PRO A 139 12.71 2.05 14.85
C PRO A 139 11.42 1.36 14.37
N LEU A 140 10.57 2.11 13.68
CA LEU A 140 9.41 1.54 12.98
C LEU A 140 9.89 0.49 11.97
N LYS A 141 9.37 -0.74 12.08
CA LYS A 141 9.78 -1.85 11.20
C LYS A 141 9.03 -1.90 9.88
N ASN A 142 7.79 -1.40 9.83
CA ASN A 142 6.90 -1.62 8.69
C ASN A 142 6.23 -0.32 8.25
N GLU A 143 6.63 0.19 7.09
CA GLU A 143 5.72 0.92 6.23
C GLU A 143 5.33 -0.07 5.14
N GLU A 144 4.17 -0.72 5.27
CA GLU A 144 3.52 -1.25 4.08
C GLU A 144 3.32 -0.05 3.15
N GLN A 145 4.07 0.02 2.05
CA GLN A 145 3.91 1.10 1.08
C GLN A 145 2.50 1.03 0.52
N ILE A 146 1.64 1.93 0.99
CA ILE A 146 0.29 2.09 0.44
C ILE A 146 0.45 2.74 -0.94
N ALA A 147 0.47 1.91 -1.98
CA ALA A 147 0.54 2.40 -3.35
C ALA A 147 -0.86 2.89 -3.80
N LEU A 148 -1.01 4.21 -3.91
CA LEU A 148 -2.20 4.81 -4.49
C LEU A 148 -2.26 4.52 -6.00
N LYS A 149 -3.41 4.02 -6.47
CA LYS A 149 -3.66 3.73 -7.88
C LYS A 149 -4.86 4.54 -8.38
N MET A 150 -4.72 5.17 -9.53
CA MET A 150 -5.77 5.97 -10.15
C MET A 150 -6.26 5.30 -11.44
N LEU A 151 -7.58 5.29 -11.64
CA LEU A 151 -8.19 4.83 -12.88
C LEU A 151 -7.87 5.82 -14.01
N LYS A 152 -7.19 5.35 -15.06
CA LYS A 152 -6.81 6.16 -16.21
C LYS A 152 -7.18 5.44 -17.50
N PHE A 153 -7.58 6.20 -18.51
CA PHE A 153 -7.69 5.69 -19.87
C PHE A 153 -6.29 5.42 -20.44
N VAL A 154 -6.08 4.20 -20.93
CA VAL A 154 -4.84 3.76 -21.59
C VAL A 154 -5.19 3.30 -23.00
N PRO A 155 -4.63 3.93 -24.04
CA PRO A 155 -4.75 3.45 -25.40
C PRO A 155 -4.16 2.05 -25.56
N HIS A 156 -4.78 1.22 -26.39
CA HIS A 156 -4.25 -0.11 -26.75
C HIS A 156 -2.94 -0.04 -27.53
N SER A 157 -2.57 1.12 -28.06
CA SER A 157 -1.28 1.33 -28.70
C SER A 157 -0.66 2.62 -28.17
N THR A 158 0.47 2.52 -27.48
CA THR A 158 1.23 3.69 -27.01
C THR A 158 2.71 3.57 -27.34
N SER A 159 3.38 4.73 -27.43
CA SER A 159 4.83 4.82 -27.61
C SER A 159 5.41 5.80 -26.60
N ASN A 160 6.32 5.32 -25.75
CA ASN A 160 7.05 6.06 -24.72
C ASN A 160 6.18 6.90 -23.78
N LYS A 161 4.97 6.40 -23.45
CA LYS A 161 4.03 7.06 -22.52
C LYS A 161 3.84 6.33 -21.19
N ILE A 162 4.24 5.07 -21.13
CA ILE A 162 4.00 4.17 -20.01
C ILE A 162 5.30 3.40 -19.76
N ASP A 163 5.66 3.19 -18.50
CA ASP A 163 6.80 2.38 -18.10
C ASP A 163 6.50 0.86 -18.18
N GLU A 164 7.53 0.02 -18.08
CA GLU A 164 7.36 -1.44 -18.23
C GLU A 164 6.49 -2.06 -17.14
N ILE A 165 6.61 -1.59 -15.90
CA ILE A 165 5.82 -2.07 -14.75
C ILE A 165 4.33 -1.77 -15.00
N SER A 166 4.02 -0.52 -15.32
CA SER A 166 2.66 -0.08 -15.63
C SER A 166 2.07 -0.82 -16.84
N ALA A 167 2.86 -1.07 -17.89
CA ALA A 167 2.42 -1.79 -19.08
C ALA A 167 2.07 -3.25 -18.78
N ILE A 168 2.92 -3.96 -18.02
CA ILE A 168 2.63 -5.32 -17.55
C ILE A 168 1.39 -5.33 -16.65
N TYR A 169 1.23 -4.32 -15.80
CA TYR A 169 0.07 -4.21 -14.92
C TYR A 169 -1.24 -4.03 -15.69
N VAL A 170 -1.23 -3.23 -16.76
CA VAL A 170 -2.37 -3.12 -17.69
C VAL A 170 -2.66 -4.47 -18.34
N PHE A 171 -1.64 -5.20 -18.79
CA PHE A 171 -1.85 -6.51 -19.41
C PHE A 171 -2.49 -7.51 -18.45
N LEU A 172 -2.02 -7.55 -17.20
CA LEU A 172 -2.58 -8.42 -16.20
C LEU A 172 -4.04 -8.03 -15.83
N GLN A 173 -4.39 -6.74 -15.84
CA GLN A 173 -5.79 -6.30 -15.70
C GLN A 173 -6.65 -6.70 -16.90
N ILE A 174 -6.13 -6.62 -18.12
CA ILE A 174 -6.81 -7.13 -19.33
C ILE A 174 -7.03 -8.64 -19.19
N LEU A 175 -6.02 -9.39 -18.77
CA LEU A 175 -6.11 -10.84 -18.59
C LEU A 175 -7.15 -11.21 -17.53
N ALA A 176 -7.14 -10.52 -16.39
CA ALA A 176 -8.10 -10.66 -15.31
C ALA A 176 -9.56 -10.49 -15.79
N GLU A 177 -9.80 -9.48 -16.61
CA GLU A 177 -11.12 -9.16 -17.15
C GLU A 177 -11.60 -10.20 -18.20
N ASN A 178 -10.68 -10.84 -18.92
CA ASN A 178 -11.01 -11.67 -20.07
C ASN A 178 -11.01 -13.17 -19.80
N LEU A 179 -10.11 -13.64 -18.94
CA LEU A 179 -10.01 -15.07 -18.59
C LEU A 179 -11.06 -15.50 -17.57
N ASN A 180 -11.56 -14.55 -16.75
CA ASN A 180 -12.54 -14.80 -15.69
C ASN A 180 -12.22 -15.98 -14.74
N LYS A 181 -10.93 -16.27 -14.54
CA LYS A 181 -10.45 -17.29 -13.60
C LYS A 181 -9.90 -16.62 -12.34
N ARG A 182 -10.14 -17.24 -11.18
CA ARG A 182 -9.49 -16.83 -9.92
C ARG A 182 -8.02 -17.22 -9.87
N ASN A 183 -7.67 -18.31 -10.53
CA ASN A 183 -6.29 -18.78 -10.64
C ASN A 183 -5.87 -18.66 -12.11
N ILE A 184 -4.83 -17.87 -12.38
CA ILE A 184 -4.26 -17.70 -13.73
C ILE A 184 -2.89 -18.36 -13.75
N ASN A 185 -2.71 -19.36 -14.61
CA ASN A 185 -1.44 -20.04 -14.79
C ASN A 185 -0.62 -19.33 -15.89
N ILE A 186 0.50 -18.73 -15.48
CA ILE A 186 1.40 -17.98 -16.36
C ILE A 186 2.73 -18.73 -16.46
N LEU A 187 3.15 -18.99 -17.71
CA LEU A 187 4.42 -19.64 -18.01
C LEU A 187 5.34 -18.69 -18.75
N GLU A 188 6.54 -18.47 -18.21
CA GLU A 188 7.62 -17.77 -18.91
C GLU A 188 8.56 -18.77 -19.60
N VAL A 189 8.80 -18.53 -20.89
CA VAL A 189 9.81 -19.26 -21.66
C VAL A 189 11.14 -18.53 -21.53
N ILE A 190 12.09 -19.16 -20.84
CA ILE A 190 13.45 -18.67 -20.62
C ILE A 190 14.45 -19.41 -21.51
N GLU A 191 15.55 -18.77 -21.87
CA GLU A 191 16.65 -19.38 -22.63
C GLU A 191 17.57 -20.20 -21.71
N TYR A 192 17.84 -19.68 -20.51
CA TYR A 192 18.66 -20.32 -19.49
C TYR A 192 18.11 -20.03 -18.09
N LYS A 193 18.39 -20.93 -17.15
CA LYS A 193 17.95 -20.79 -15.74
C LYS A 193 18.53 -19.52 -15.12
N GLY A 194 17.67 -18.66 -14.58
CA GLY A 194 18.06 -17.39 -13.96
C GLY A 194 18.00 -16.17 -14.88
N GLN A 195 17.60 -16.32 -16.15
CA GLN A 195 17.29 -15.20 -17.03
C GLN A 195 16.12 -14.39 -16.44
N LYS A 196 16.28 -13.07 -16.33
CA LYS A 196 15.25 -12.14 -15.85
C LYS A 196 14.87 -11.14 -16.95
N LYS A 197 14.18 -11.60 -17.99
CA LYS A 197 13.71 -10.73 -19.09
C LYS A 197 12.49 -9.89 -18.70
N PHE A 198 11.69 -10.39 -17.73
CA PHE A 198 10.54 -9.72 -17.13
C PHE A 198 10.74 -9.48 -15.62
N LYS A 199 11.77 -8.72 -15.23
CA LYS A 199 12.07 -8.42 -13.79
C LYS A 199 10.85 -7.83 -13.06
N CYS A 200 10.22 -6.86 -13.70
CA CYS A 200 9.06 -6.13 -13.22
C CYS A 200 7.82 -7.01 -13.02
N PHE A 201 7.76 -8.20 -13.63
CA PHE A 201 6.59 -9.06 -13.50
C PHE A 201 6.42 -9.55 -12.06
N GLN A 202 7.51 -9.97 -11.40
CA GLN A 202 7.46 -10.47 -10.02
C GLN A 202 6.98 -9.42 -9.02
N GLU A 203 7.23 -8.15 -9.29
CA GLU A 203 6.78 -7.02 -8.48
C GLU A 203 5.26 -6.82 -8.57
N VAL A 204 4.64 -7.23 -9.68
CA VAL A 204 3.23 -6.92 -10.01
C VAL A 204 2.29 -8.13 -9.83
N ILE A 205 2.81 -9.34 -9.65
CA ILE A 205 2.02 -10.58 -9.49
C ILE A 205 0.99 -10.48 -8.35
N HIS A 206 1.35 -9.81 -7.25
CA HIS A 206 0.54 -9.75 -6.04
C HIS A 206 -0.39 -8.52 -5.97
N ASP A 207 -0.33 -7.68 -7.01
CA ASP A 207 -0.94 -6.35 -7.01
C ASP A 207 -2.37 -6.31 -7.57
N ILE A 208 -2.88 -7.46 -8.04
CA ILE A 208 -4.23 -7.57 -8.59
C ILE A 208 -5.15 -8.20 -7.55
N PRO A 209 -6.22 -7.48 -7.13
CA PRO A 209 -7.15 -8.01 -6.15
C PRO A 209 -7.89 -9.23 -6.70
N GLU A 210 -8.19 -10.18 -5.81
CA GLU A 210 -9.03 -11.37 -6.06
C GLU A 210 -8.47 -12.44 -7.04
N ILE A 211 -7.25 -12.27 -7.56
CA ILE A 211 -6.64 -13.19 -8.52
C ILE A 211 -5.33 -13.76 -7.97
N LYS A 212 -5.21 -15.09 -7.99
CA LYS A 212 -3.99 -15.79 -7.67
C LYS A 212 -3.26 -16.17 -8.96
N ILE A 213 -2.11 -15.55 -9.19
CA ILE A 213 -1.27 -15.86 -10.34
C ILE A 213 -0.28 -16.96 -9.96
N ASN A 214 -0.34 -18.10 -10.66
CA ASN A 214 0.65 -19.16 -10.53
C ASN A 214 1.71 -18.95 -11.61
N PHE A 215 2.91 -18.56 -11.19
CA PHE A 215 4.02 -18.29 -12.10
C PHE A 215 4.98 -19.47 -12.17
N SER A 216 5.29 -19.91 -13.38
CA SER A 216 6.27 -20.97 -13.64
C SER A 216 7.20 -20.59 -14.78
N GLN A 217 8.43 -21.12 -14.76
CA GLN A 217 9.43 -20.88 -15.80
C GLN A 217 9.85 -22.20 -16.44
N ILE A 218 9.99 -22.21 -17.77
CA ILE A 218 10.51 -23.37 -18.51
C ILE A 218 11.60 -22.95 -19.49
N CYS A 219 12.66 -23.75 -19.57
CA CYS A 219 13.68 -23.55 -20.58
C CYS A 219 13.14 -23.90 -21.96
N ARG A 220 13.48 -23.08 -22.96
CA ARG A 220 13.09 -23.26 -24.37
C ARG A 220 13.34 -24.69 -24.89
N HIS A 221 14.47 -25.29 -24.52
CA HIS A 221 14.82 -26.66 -24.94
C HIS A 221 13.88 -27.72 -24.34
N ASP A 222 13.37 -27.50 -23.13
CA ASP A 222 12.47 -28.44 -22.44
C ASP A 222 11.04 -28.35 -22.98
N LEU A 223 10.64 -27.19 -23.49
CA LEU A 223 9.33 -26.97 -24.12
C LEU A 223 9.11 -27.91 -25.31
N THR A 224 10.15 -28.16 -26.10
CA THR A 224 10.09 -29.08 -27.25
C THR A 224 9.93 -30.56 -26.85
N LYS A 225 10.31 -30.92 -25.61
CA LYS A 225 10.30 -32.30 -25.11
C LYS A 225 9.11 -32.59 -24.20
N LYS A 226 8.58 -31.60 -23.50
CA LYS A 226 7.48 -31.71 -22.53
C LYS A 226 6.23 -30.97 -23.03
N SER A 227 5.57 -31.50 -24.06
CA SER A 227 4.32 -30.90 -24.58
C SER A 227 3.19 -30.86 -23.56
N ASP A 228 3.21 -31.74 -22.55
CA ASP A 228 2.16 -31.80 -21.51
C ASP A 228 2.19 -30.62 -20.55
N ALA A 229 3.34 -29.95 -20.39
CA ALA A 229 3.46 -28.79 -19.52
C ALA A 229 2.62 -27.59 -20.01
N ILE A 230 2.20 -27.58 -21.27
CA ILE A 230 1.52 -26.45 -21.92
C ILE A 230 -0.01 -26.57 -21.90
N LYS A 231 -0.53 -27.74 -21.52
CA LYS A 231 -1.97 -28.05 -21.62
C LYS A 231 -2.84 -27.26 -20.62
N ASP A 232 -2.29 -26.85 -19.49
CA ASP A 232 -3.00 -26.14 -18.41
C ASP A 232 -2.49 -24.70 -18.20
N ILE A 233 -2.13 -24.03 -19.29
CA ILE A 233 -1.60 -22.66 -19.27
C ILE A 233 -2.63 -21.70 -19.84
N ASP A 234 -2.81 -20.57 -19.15
CA ASP A 234 -3.67 -19.48 -19.59
C ASP A 234 -2.90 -18.42 -20.39
N VAL A 235 -1.68 -18.11 -19.94
CA VAL A 235 -0.84 -17.05 -20.52
C VAL A 235 0.59 -17.52 -20.71
N LEU A 236 1.13 -17.31 -21.91
CA LEU A 236 2.53 -17.57 -22.22
C LEU A 236 3.31 -16.26 -22.32
N MET A 237 4.44 -16.15 -21.62
CA MET A 237 5.38 -15.05 -21.75
C MET A 237 6.59 -15.51 -22.56
N ILE A 238 6.92 -14.78 -23.62
CA ILE A 238 8.03 -15.09 -24.52
C ILE A 238 8.68 -13.81 -25.04
N THR A 239 9.88 -13.93 -25.59
CA THR A 239 10.60 -12.80 -26.18
C THR A 239 10.99 -13.08 -27.63
N ASN A 240 10.99 -12.03 -28.46
CA ASN A 240 11.39 -12.05 -29.86
C ASN A 240 10.67 -13.12 -30.72
N LEU A 241 9.36 -13.30 -30.49
CA LEU A 241 8.58 -14.33 -31.21
C LEU A 241 8.43 -14.06 -32.71
N ALA A 242 8.35 -12.79 -33.16
CA ALA A 242 8.13 -12.48 -34.58
C ALA A 242 9.24 -13.01 -35.51
N ALA A 243 10.49 -13.07 -35.06
CA ALA A 243 11.61 -13.60 -35.84
C ALA A 243 11.71 -15.14 -35.80
N ASP A 244 10.97 -15.80 -34.92
CA ASP A 244 11.22 -17.19 -34.52
C ASP A 244 10.20 -18.18 -35.09
N GLU A 245 10.46 -18.66 -36.31
CA GLU A 245 9.55 -19.61 -36.99
C GLU A 245 9.42 -20.94 -36.25
N ASN A 246 10.51 -21.46 -35.69
CA ASN A 246 10.51 -22.75 -34.99
C ASN A 246 9.61 -22.74 -33.77
N MET A 247 9.71 -21.68 -32.95
CA MET A 247 8.83 -21.54 -31.78
C MET A 247 7.37 -21.35 -32.18
N CYS A 248 7.10 -20.57 -33.23
CA CYS A 248 5.73 -20.44 -33.70
C CYS A 248 5.13 -21.79 -34.15
N GLN A 249 5.91 -22.66 -34.80
CA GLN A 249 5.44 -23.99 -35.18
C GLN A 249 5.19 -24.88 -33.96
N VAL A 250 6.05 -24.82 -32.94
CA VAL A 250 5.85 -25.55 -31.67
C VAL A 250 4.56 -25.07 -31.01
N LEU A 251 4.41 -23.75 -30.83
CA LEU A 251 3.22 -23.16 -30.21
C LEU A 251 1.94 -23.43 -31.01
N HIS A 252 2.02 -23.51 -32.34
CA HIS A 252 0.87 -23.88 -33.17
C HIS A 252 0.38 -25.30 -32.87
N ARG A 253 1.26 -26.21 -32.43
CA ARG A 253 0.91 -27.59 -32.09
C ARG A 253 0.54 -27.77 -30.63
N THR A 254 1.08 -26.95 -29.73
CA THR A 254 0.99 -27.15 -28.28
C THR A 254 0.05 -26.19 -27.55
N LEU A 255 -0.05 -24.94 -28.00
CA LEU A 255 -0.86 -23.92 -27.32
C LEU A 255 -2.30 -23.96 -27.83
N ASN A 256 -3.24 -23.79 -26.91
CA ASN A 256 -4.66 -23.75 -27.26
C ASN A 256 -4.99 -22.49 -28.09
N ARG A 257 -6.08 -22.57 -28.87
CA ARG A 257 -6.63 -21.41 -29.55
C ARG A 257 -7.20 -20.42 -28.54
N ASP A 258 -7.19 -19.14 -28.90
CA ASP A 258 -7.65 -18.02 -28.07
C ASP A 258 -6.86 -17.85 -26.75
N SER A 259 -5.68 -18.49 -26.61
CA SER A 259 -4.76 -18.28 -25.48
C SER A 259 -4.06 -16.93 -25.57
N PHE A 260 -3.72 -16.34 -24.42
CA PHE A 260 -2.99 -15.07 -24.39
C PHE A 260 -1.47 -15.29 -24.40
N VAL A 261 -0.76 -14.43 -25.12
CA VAL A 261 0.69 -14.43 -25.22
C VAL A 261 1.21 -13.01 -24.96
N ILE A 262 2.05 -12.86 -23.95
CA ILE A 262 2.80 -11.62 -23.71
C ILE A 262 4.14 -11.78 -24.41
N ASN A 263 4.39 -10.96 -25.43
CA ASN A 263 5.61 -10.98 -26.21
C ASN A 263 6.39 -9.70 -25.96
N LYS A 264 7.66 -9.82 -25.58
CA LYS A 264 8.60 -8.69 -25.50
C LYS A 264 9.57 -8.78 -26.67
N GLU A 265 9.48 -7.81 -27.58
CA GLU A 265 10.37 -7.71 -28.74
C GLU A 265 11.37 -6.60 -28.55
N GLU A 266 12.62 -6.84 -28.90
CA GLU A 266 13.60 -5.77 -29.06
C GLU A 266 13.39 -5.16 -30.46
N CYS A 267 13.08 -3.87 -30.52
CA CYS A 267 12.90 -3.13 -31.78
C CYS A 267 14.23 -3.07 -32.53
N THR A 268 14.41 -3.98 -33.49
CA THR A 268 15.40 -3.86 -34.56
C THR A 268 14.74 -3.29 -35.82
N ASP A 269 15.49 -2.59 -36.69
CA ASP A 269 14.99 -1.87 -37.88
C ASP A 269 14.14 -2.69 -38.87
N MET A 270 14.06 -4.01 -38.70
CA MET A 270 13.31 -4.95 -39.55
C MET A 270 12.52 -5.96 -38.68
N THR A 271 11.51 -5.52 -37.92
CA THR A 271 10.58 -6.48 -37.32
C THR A 271 9.62 -7.01 -38.39
N PRO A 272 9.61 -8.33 -38.67
CA PRO A 272 8.74 -8.88 -39.70
C PRO A 272 7.27 -8.76 -39.26
N ILE A 273 6.45 -8.08 -40.06
CA ILE A 273 5.00 -8.01 -39.86
C ILE A 273 4.44 -9.40 -40.19
N ARG A 274 4.14 -10.19 -39.17
CA ARG A 274 3.53 -11.51 -39.35
C ARG A 274 2.05 -11.40 -39.69
N PRO A 275 1.48 -12.37 -40.43
CA PRO A 275 0.05 -12.39 -40.74
C PRO A 275 -0.78 -12.47 -39.44
N SER A 276 -1.86 -11.69 -39.37
CA SER A 276 -2.84 -11.65 -38.27
C SER A 276 -3.54 -12.98 -37.96
N LEU A 277 -3.30 -14.01 -38.79
CA LEU A 277 -3.79 -15.38 -38.65
C LEU A 277 -3.07 -16.20 -37.56
N LEU A 278 -1.81 -15.88 -37.25
CA LEU A 278 -1.03 -16.63 -36.25
C LEU A 278 -1.25 -16.09 -34.83
N TYR A 279 -1.16 -14.78 -34.68
CA TYR A 279 -1.52 -14.08 -33.46
C TYR A 279 -2.09 -12.71 -33.81
N ARG A 280 -3.07 -12.27 -33.03
CA ARG A 280 -3.64 -10.94 -33.15
C ARG A 280 -3.22 -10.10 -31.95
N THR A 281 -2.57 -9.00 -32.24
CA THR A 281 -2.17 -8.05 -31.21
C THR A 281 -3.37 -7.30 -30.67
N VAL A 282 -3.48 -7.27 -29.36
CA VAL A 282 -4.56 -6.64 -28.59
C VAL A 282 -4.09 -5.30 -28.03
N CYS A 283 -2.93 -5.31 -27.38
CA CYS A 283 -2.36 -4.12 -26.75
C CYS A 283 -0.85 -4.08 -26.99
N VAL A 284 -0.30 -2.91 -27.30
CA VAL A 284 1.11 -2.66 -27.58
C VAL A 284 1.59 -1.42 -26.86
N HIS A 285 2.71 -1.57 -26.17
CA HIS A 285 3.43 -0.47 -25.55
C HIS A 285 4.88 -0.50 -26.02
N ILE A 286 5.30 0.55 -26.74
CA ILE A 286 6.71 0.75 -27.10
C ILE A 286 7.38 1.54 -25.98
N ILE A 287 8.45 1.00 -25.42
CA ILE A 287 9.17 1.51 -24.25
C ILE A 287 10.66 1.52 -24.60
N GLY A 288 11.19 2.70 -24.94
CA GLY A 288 12.56 2.85 -25.43
C GLY A 288 12.79 2.01 -26.68
N SER A 289 13.70 1.04 -26.60
CA SER A 289 14.01 0.08 -27.67
C SER A 289 13.23 -1.23 -27.57
N SER A 290 12.34 -1.40 -26.59
CA SER A 290 11.54 -2.63 -26.41
C SER A 290 10.09 -2.38 -26.77
N ARG A 291 9.47 -3.33 -27.46
CA ARG A 291 8.05 -3.35 -27.80
C ARG A 291 7.39 -4.49 -27.04
N LEU A 292 6.53 -4.14 -26.09
CA LEU A 292 5.78 -5.09 -25.28
C LEU A 292 4.38 -5.26 -25.87
N GLU A 293 4.00 -6.49 -26.16
CA GLU A 293 2.75 -6.82 -26.83
C GLU A 293 1.94 -7.85 -26.06
N LEU A 294 0.64 -7.61 -25.93
CA LEU A 294 -0.34 -8.61 -25.54
C LEU A 294 -1.04 -9.12 -26.79
N ASN A 295 -0.90 -10.41 -27.05
CA ASN A 295 -1.35 -11.08 -28.25
C ASN A 295 -2.37 -12.18 -27.91
N ILE A 296 -3.36 -12.41 -28.77
CA ILE A 296 -4.21 -13.59 -28.75
C ILE A 296 -3.67 -14.58 -29.79
N TRP A 297 -3.34 -15.79 -29.35
CA TRP A 297 -2.83 -16.86 -30.20
C TRP A 297 -3.96 -17.57 -30.95
N GLN A 298 -3.82 -17.72 -32.26
CA GLN A 298 -4.81 -18.37 -33.15
C GLN A 298 -6.26 -17.96 -32.82
N PRO A 299 -6.62 -16.68 -33.00
CA PRO A 299 -7.95 -16.21 -32.68
C PRO A 299 -9.01 -17.00 -33.45
N SER A 300 -9.98 -17.57 -32.75
CA SER A 300 -11.07 -18.30 -33.41
C SER A 300 -12.08 -17.28 -33.95
N ASP A 301 -12.01 -16.99 -35.26
CA ASP A 301 -12.99 -16.15 -35.98
C ASP A 301 -14.32 -16.91 -36.27
N VAL A 302 -14.52 -18.11 -35.71
CA VAL A 302 -15.70 -18.96 -35.94
C VAL A 302 -16.90 -18.43 -35.15
N THR A 303 -17.47 -17.30 -35.58
CA THR A 303 -18.74 -16.78 -35.06
C THR A 303 -19.87 -17.20 -35.99
N ALA A 304 -20.96 -17.74 -35.43
CA ALA A 304 -22.19 -18.03 -36.19
C ALA A 304 -22.87 -16.76 -36.75
N GLY A 305 -22.51 -15.59 -36.20
CA GLY A 305 -22.92 -14.26 -36.61
C GLY A 305 -22.47 -13.22 -35.58
N THR A 306 -22.58 -11.93 -35.92
CA THR A 306 -22.34 -10.80 -34.99
C THR A 306 -23.62 -9.97 -34.88
N SER A 307 -24.09 -9.72 -33.66
CA SER A 307 -25.20 -8.80 -33.39
C SER A 307 -24.72 -7.64 -32.52
N ALA A 308 -25.22 -6.44 -32.80
CA ALA A 308 -24.98 -5.25 -32.00
C ALA A 308 -26.27 -4.82 -31.30
N VAL A 309 -26.15 -4.40 -30.03
CA VAL A 309 -27.27 -3.96 -29.18
C VAL A 309 -26.86 -2.68 -28.48
N SER A 310 -27.68 -1.64 -28.61
CA SER A 310 -27.45 -0.37 -27.93
C SER A 310 -28.17 -0.35 -26.58
N VAL A 311 -27.43 -0.05 -25.51
CA VAL A 311 -27.91 -0.04 -24.12
C VAL A 311 -27.55 1.30 -23.50
N PHE A 312 -28.54 2.19 -23.40
CA PHE A 312 -28.39 3.53 -22.81
C PHE A 312 -29.34 3.77 -21.63
N SER A 313 -30.26 2.84 -21.35
CA SER A 313 -31.21 2.92 -20.23
C SER A 313 -31.43 1.58 -19.54
N GLN A 314 -31.99 1.60 -18.33
CA GLN A 314 -32.34 0.38 -17.59
C GLN A 314 -33.36 -0.51 -18.34
N ALA A 315 -34.23 0.09 -19.14
CA ALA A 315 -35.18 -0.64 -19.98
C ALA A 315 -34.49 -1.44 -21.11
N ASP A 316 -33.35 -0.95 -21.60
CA ASP A 316 -32.56 -1.65 -22.63
C ASP A 316 -31.79 -2.84 -22.04
N VAL A 317 -31.47 -2.81 -20.74
CA VAL A 317 -30.90 -3.96 -20.03
C VAL A 317 -31.89 -5.14 -20.02
N ALA A 318 -33.20 -4.88 -19.83
CA ALA A 318 -34.21 -5.93 -19.91
C ALA A 318 -34.32 -6.55 -21.32
N LYS A 319 -34.18 -5.73 -22.37
CA LYS A 319 -34.12 -6.21 -23.77
C LYS A 319 -32.87 -7.03 -24.03
N LEU A 320 -31.73 -6.62 -23.47
CA LEU A 320 -30.47 -7.36 -23.53
C LEU A 320 -30.62 -8.77 -22.92
N TYR A 321 -31.26 -8.89 -21.75
CA TYR A 321 -31.56 -10.20 -21.15
C TYR A 321 -32.43 -11.07 -22.04
N ALA A 322 -33.47 -10.50 -22.64
CA ALA A 322 -34.34 -11.24 -23.56
C ALA A 322 -33.57 -11.73 -24.79
N GLN A 323 -32.68 -10.91 -25.36
CA GLN A 323 -31.83 -11.30 -26.50
C GLN A 323 -30.77 -12.32 -26.12
N LEU A 324 -30.17 -12.22 -24.94
CA LEU A 324 -29.23 -13.21 -24.43
C LEU A 324 -29.90 -14.59 -24.28
N SER A 325 -31.16 -14.67 -23.89
CA SER A 325 -31.88 -15.95 -23.80
C SER A 325 -32.16 -16.60 -25.17
N ILE A 326 -32.12 -15.84 -26.26
CA ILE A 326 -32.46 -16.31 -27.62
C ILE A 326 -31.21 -16.63 -28.45
N LEU A 327 -30.10 -15.90 -28.24
CA LEU A 327 -28.90 -16.05 -29.05
C LEU A 327 -28.12 -17.34 -28.74
N PRO A 328 -27.61 -18.05 -29.76
CA PRO A 328 -26.80 -19.24 -29.56
C PRO A 328 -25.45 -18.90 -28.89
N SER A 329 -24.89 -19.85 -28.13
CA SER A 329 -23.67 -19.66 -27.32
C SER A 329 -22.41 -19.28 -28.11
N ARG A 330 -22.37 -19.57 -29.42
CA ARG A 330 -21.28 -19.21 -30.34
C ARG A 330 -21.53 -17.91 -31.13
N HIS A 331 -22.62 -17.20 -30.84
CA HIS A 331 -22.93 -15.91 -31.44
C HIS A 331 -22.17 -14.80 -30.71
N LYS A 332 -21.67 -13.83 -31.46
CA LYS A 332 -20.95 -12.69 -30.89
C LYS A 332 -21.91 -11.53 -30.66
N LEU A 333 -21.88 -11.00 -29.45
CA LEU A 333 -22.72 -9.88 -29.05
C LEU A 333 -21.86 -8.66 -28.74
N ILE A 334 -22.15 -7.56 -29.42
CA ILE A 334 -21.53 -6.25 -29.20
C ILE A 334 -22.54 -5.36 -28.50
N ILE A 335 -22.21 -4.88 -27.30
CA ILE A 335 -23.06 -3.98 -26.53
C ILE A 335 -22.50 -2.57 -26.66
N LEU A 336 -23.27 -1.64 -27.18
CA LEU A 336 -22.91 -0.23 -27.33
C LEU A 336 -23.50 0.57 -26.16
N THR A 337 -22.67 1.29 -25.42
CA THR A 337 -23.11 2.15 -24.31
C THR A 337 -22.33 3.46 -24.27
N SER A 338 -22.83 4.44 -23.50
CA SER A 338 -22.17 5.72 -23.27
C SER A 338 -21.10 5.63 -22.18
N ASN A 339 -20.11 6.52 -22.18
CA ASN A 339 -19.23 6.74 -21.04
C ASN A 339 -19.82 7.82 -20.11
N PRO A 340 -20.05 7.58 -18.80
CA PRO A 340 -19.83 6.35 -18.03
C PRO A 340 -20.86 5.24 -18.32
N PRO A 341 -20.45 3.95 -18.22
CA PRO A 341 -21.36 2.83 -18.41
C PRO A 341 -22.40 2.77 -17.29
N LEU A 342 -23.56 2.19 -17.59
CA LEU A 342 -24.61 1.94 -16.61
C LEU A 342 -24.09 1.06 -15.46
N LEU A 343 -24.47 1.43 -14.23
CA LEU A 343 -24.14 0.67 -13.02
C LEU A 343 -24.58 -0.80 -13.17
N GLY A 344 -23.70 -1.73 -12.80
CA GLY A 344 -23.94 -3.17 -12.88
C GLY A 344 -23.81 -3.79 -14.28
N LEU A 345 -23.64 -3.01 -15.36
CA LEU A 345 -23.51 -3.56 -16.71
C LEU A 345 -22.23 -4.39 -16.89
N LYS A 346 -21.09 -3.92 -16.35
CA LYS A 346 -19.81 -4.66 -16.38
C LYS A 346 -19.91 -5.98 -15.61
N GLU A 347 -20.57 -5.98 -14.45
CA GLU A 347 -20.79 -7.18 -13.62
C GLU A 347 -21.68 -8.20 -14.33
N LEU A 348 -22.77 -7.72 -14.95
CA LEU A 348 -23.65 -8.56 -15.75
C LEU A 348 -22.89 -9.25 -16.89
N ILE A 349 -22.06 -8.51 -17.61
CA ILE A 349 -21.26 -9.07 -18.71
C ILE A 349 -20.28 -10.11 -18.19
N LYS A 350 -19.62 -9.85 -17.05
CA LYS A 350 -18.74 -10.82 -16.39
C LYS A 350 -19.49 -12.11 -16.02
N GLU A 351 -20.69 -12.00 -15.46
CA GLU A 351 -21.52 -13.15 -15.10
C GLU A 351 -21.96 -13.96 -16.32
N GLN A 352 -22.39 -13.30 -17.39
CA GLN A 352 -22.86 -13.95 -18.62
C GLN A 352 -21.72 -14.61 -19.40
N ARG A 353 -20.53 -13.99 -19.40
CA ARG A 353 -19.32 -14.61 -19.97
C ARG A 353 -18.94 -15.89 -19.19
N ASN A 354 -19.16 -15.93 -17.88
CA ASN A 354 -18.86 -17.11 -17.05
C ASN A 354 -19.81 -18.28 -17.25
N LYS A 355 -21.11 -18.00 -17.40
CA LYS A 355 -22.14 -19.05 -17.49
C LYS A 355 -22.03 -19.87 -18.78
N ASP A 356 -21.82 -19.19 -19.92
CA ASP A 356 -22.00 -19.80 -21.24
C ASP A 356 -20.77 -19.70 -22.17
N ASN A 357 -19.61 -19.21 -21.69
CA ASN A 357 -18.41 -18.93 -22.50
C ASN A 357 -18.72 -18.07 -23.75
N ARG A 358 -19.72 -17.18 -23.63
CA ARG A 358 -20.17 -16.31 -24.73
C ARG A 358 -19.13 -15.23 -25.03
N LYS A 359 -18.91 -14.95 -26.31
CA LYS A 359 -18.10 -13.80 -26.76
C LYS A 359 -18.95 -12.51 -26.72
N ILE A 360 -19.07 -11.92 -25.53
CA ILE A 360 -19.75 -10.63 -25.31
C ILE A 360 -18.69 -9.54 -25.19
N CYS A 361 -18.79 -8.51 -26.02
CA CYS A 361 -17.90 -7.35 -26.03
C CYS A 361 -18.70 -6.09 -25.68
N LEU A 362 -18.33 -5.41 -24.60
CA LEU A 362 -18.81 -4.09 -24.26
C LEU A 362 -17.99 -3.04 -25.01
N LEU A 363 -18.66 -2.18 -25.74
CA LEU A 363 -18.10 -1.03 -26.41
C LEU A 363 -18.66 0.23 -25.74
N ILE A 364 -17.78 0.97 -25.08
CA ILE A 364 -18.12 2.23 -24.45
C ILE A 364 -17.65 3.34 -25.38
N ASN A 365 -18.58 4.19 -25.82
CA ASN A 365 -18.25 5.36 -26.63
C ASN A 365 -18.22 6.61 -25.73
N SER A 366 -17.08 7.29 -25.68
CA SER A 366 -16.94 8.58 -25.01
C SER A 366 -17.36 9.77 -25.90
N SER A 367 -17.48 9.55 -27.21
CA SER A 367 -17.88 10.56 -28.19
C SER A 367 -19.40 10.52 -28.44
N LYS A 368 -20.05 11.69 -28.54
CA LYS A 368 -21.49 11.81 -28.85
C LYS A 368 -21.88 11.35 -30.26
N VAL A 369 -20.91 11.09 -31.14
CA VAL A 369 -21.13 10.65 -32.52
C VAL A 369 -20.62 9.22 -32.65
N PHE A 370 -21.52 8.31 -32.99
CA PHE A 370 -21.21 6.92 -33.31
C PHE A 370 -21.48 6.71 -34.80
N ASP A 371 -20.43 6.48 -35.58
CA ASP A 371 -20.56 6.04 -36.97
C ASP A 371 -20.54 4.50 -37.01
N GLU A 372 -21.57 3.90 -37.62
CA GLU A 372 -21.66 2.44 -37.84
C GLU A 372 -20.46 1.89 -38.62
N GLN A 373 -19.73 2.74 -39.36
CA GLN A 373 -18.51 2.38 -40.08
C GLN A 373 -17.36 1.96 -39.13
N CYS A 374 -17.37 2.41 -37.87
CA CYS A 374 -16.38 2.00 -36.86
C CYS A 374 -16.54 0.52 -36.45
N LEU A 375 -17.70 -0.10 -36.66
CA LEU A 375 -17.94 -1.52 -36.36
C LEU A 375 -17.09 -2.45 -37.24
N ASN A 376 -16.81 -2.05 -38.48
CA ASN A 376 -16.02 -2.83 -39.44
C ASN A 376 -14.50 -2.78 -39.14
N GLN A 377 -14.05 -1.88 -38.27
CA GLN A 377 -12.65 -1.70 -37.87
C GLN A 377 -12.33 -2.31 -36.49
N ILE A 378 -13.26 -3.01 -35.84
CA ILE A 378 -13.03 -3.57 -34.50
C ILE A 378 -12.17 -4.85 -34.58
N HIS A 379 -10.86 -4.64 -34.73
CA HIS A 379 -9.87 -5.72 -34.67
C HIS A 379 -9.83 -6.40 -33.28
N PHE A 380 -10.21 -5.70 -32.21
CA PHE A 380 -10.10 -6.11 -30.79
C PHE A 380 -11.36 -6.76 -30.20
N SER A 381 -12.27 -7.19 -31.05
CA SER A 381 -13.64 -7.56 -30.69
C SER A 381 -13.81 -8.86 -29.88
N ASN A 382 -12.70 -9.44 -29.38
CA ASN A 382 -12.69 -10.56 -28.44
C ASN A 382 -12.51 -10.13 -26.98
N LEU A 383 -12.12 -8.87 -26.74
CA LEU A 383 -12.03 -8.33 -25.38
C LEU A 383 -13.41 -8.11 -24.75
N ALA A 384 -13.47 -8.24 -23.41
CA ALA A 384 -14.67 -8.03 -22.61
C ALA A 384 -15.15 -6.58 -22.64
N THR A 385 -14.23 -5.62 -22.43
CA THR A 385 -14.52 -4.18 -22.53
C THR A 385 -13.51 -3.51 -23.45
N ASN A 386 -14.02 -2.65 -24.33
CA ASN A 386 -13.22 -1.70 -25.07
C ASN A 386 -13.86 -0.32 -24.97
N ILE A 387 -13.02 0.70 -24.87
CA ILE A 387 -13.43 2.10 -24.82
C ILE A 387 -12.91 2.78 -26.07
N LEU A 388 -13.79 3.48 -26.78
CA LEU A 388 -13.43 4.38 -27.86
C LEU A 388 -13.46 5.82 -27.32
N ASP A 389 -12.29 6.39 -27.11
CA ASP A 389 -12.15 7.78 -26.67
C ASP A 389 -11.52 8.62 -27.77
N ASN A 390 -12.26 9.61 -28.27
CA ASN A 390 -11.82 10.53 -29.33
C ASN A 390 -11.20 9.84 -30.57
N GLY A 391 -11.76 8.69 -30.98
CA GLY A 391 -11.27 7.91 -32.12
C GLY A 391 -10.10 6.96 -31.81
N ILE A 392 -9.63 6.91 -30.56
CA ILE A 392 -8.57 6.02 -30.09
C ILE A 392 -9.17 4.88 -29.28
N TRP A 393 -8.80 3.64 -29.63
CA TRP A 393 -9.18 2.45 -28.88
C TRP A 393 -8.30 2.26 -27.66
N GLY A 394 -8.91 1.96 -26.52
CA GLY A 394 -8.22 1.67 -25.27
C GLY A 394 -9.13 1.07 -24.21
N GLY A 395 -8.68 1.11 -22.97
CA GLY A 395 -9.43 0.70 -21.80
C GLY A 395 -9.11 1.59 -20.59
N GLU A 396 -9.88 1.44 -19.53
CA GLU A 396 -9.65 2.12 -18.25
C GLU A 396 -9.00 1.13 -17.28
N TYR A 397 -7.80 1.47 -16.80
CA TYR A 397 -7.02 0.63 -15.90
C TYR A 397 -6.50 1.42 -14.72
N TYR A 398 -6.35 0.75 -13.58
CA TYR A 398 -5.72 1.34 -12.41
C TYR A 398 -4.21 1.37 -12.62
N LEU A 399 -3.60 2.53 -12.46
CA LEU A 399 -2.15 2.71 -12.57
C LEU A 399 -1.60 3.40 -11.32
N PRO A 400 -0.39 3.05 -10.85
CA PRO A 400 0.27 3.76 -9.75
C PRO A 400 0.31 5.26 -10.01
N VAL A 401 0.02 6.05 -8.97
CA VAL A 401 0.20 7.49 -9.03
C VAL A 401 1.69 7.78 -8.96
N GLN A 402 2.25 8.28 -10.07
CA GLN A 402 3.59 8.85 -10.05
C GLN A 402 3.49 10.23 -9.42
N GLU A 403 4.09 10.39 -8.24
CA GLU A 403 4.32 11.71 -7.65
C GLU A 403 5.29 12.46 -8.56
N LYS A 404 4.81 13.54 -9.17
CA LYS A 404 5.69 14.49 -9.84
C LYS A 404 6.20 15.41 -8.75
N GLY A 405 7.50 15.37 -8.47
CA GLY A 405 8.14 16.37 -7.63
C GLY A 405 8.01 17.73 -8.30
N ASP A 406 7.28 18.64 -7.67
CA ASP A 406 7.17 20.02 -8.15
C ASP A 406 8.52 20.73 -7.92
N LEU A 407 9.15 21.16 -9.01
CA LEU A 407 10.38 21.94 -8.96
C LEU A 407 10.06 23.38 -8.53
N GLY A 408 10.47 23.77 -7.33
CA GLY A 408 10.46 25.18 -6.90
C GLY A 408 9.85 25.48 -5.54
N GLN A 409 9.43 24.47 -4.77
CA GLN A 409 8.96 24.66 -3.40
C GLN A 409 10.12 24.70 -2.40
N ASN A 410 9.89 25.34 -1.25
CA ASN A 410 10.82 25.30 -0.14
C ASN A 410 10.86 23.86 0.38
N MET A 411 12.05 23.29 0.51
CA MET A 411 12.21 21.91 0.97
C MET A 411 12.93 21.88 2.32
N THR A 412 12.49 21.02 3.21
CA THR A 412 13.17 20.68 4.46
C THR A 412 13.69 19.25 4.39
N LEU A 413 14.86 19.01 4.98
CA LEU A 413 15.40 17.66 5.08
C LEU A 413 14.85 17.01 6.34
N GLU A 414 14.06 15.95 6.17
CA GLU A 414 13.44 15.18 7.24
C GLU A 414 13.89 13.72 7.19
N THR A 415 13.78 13.04 8.32
CA THR A 415 14.11 11.62 8.48
C THR A 415 12.80 10.90 8.77
N THR A 416 12.38 9.96 7.90
CA THR A 416 11.19 9.15 8.19
C THR A 416 11.45 8.18 9.35
N ARG A 417 12.67 7.63 9.45
CA ARG A 417 13.05 6.64 10.47
C ARG A 417 14.27 7.09 11.27
N ILE A 418 14.04 7.49 12.51
CA ILE A 418 15.13 7.78 13.45
C ILE A 418 15.97 6.49 13.63
N GLY A 419 17.29 6.58 13.44
CA GLY A 419 18.20 5.43 13.45
C GLY A 419 18.66 4.98 12.07
N ASP A 420 18.00 5.42 11.00
CA ASP A 420 18.26 4.99 9.63
C ASP A 420 18.64 6.18 8.73
N ILE A 421 19.91 6.22 8.33
CA ILE A 421 20.45 7.26 7.44
C ILE A 421 19.81 7.17 6.05
N GLU A 422 19.40 5.97 5.60
CA GLU A 422 18.79 5.79 4.28
C GLU A 422 17.36 6.37 4.21
N SER A 423 16.80 6.75 5.36
CA SER A 423 15.46 7.32 5.49
C SER A 423 15.42 8.87 5.37
N LEU A 424 16.58 9.49 5.14
CA LEU A 424 16.72 10.93 4.88
C LEU A 424 16.15 11.28 3.50
N HIS A 425 15.17 12.17 3.47
CA HIS A 425 14.55 12.63 2.24
C HIS A 425 14.08 14.08 2.37
N TRP A 426 13.98 14.75 1.23
CA TRP A 426 13.48 16.13 1.17
C TRP A 426 11.95 16.11 1.18
N THR A 427 11.36 16.87 2.10
CA THR A 427 9.91 17.10 2.19
C THR A 427 9.59 18.57 1.93
N GLU A 428 8.38 18.84 1.46
CA GLU A 428 7.91 20.21 1.25
C GLU A 428 7.78 20.92 2.61
N ALA A 429 8.46 22.05 2.75
CA ALA A 429 8.43 22.86 3.95
C ALA A 429 7.10 23.59 4.03
N THR A 430 6.37 23.40 5.14
CA THR A 430 5.18 24.20 5.43
C THR A 430 5.59 25.67 5.62
N GLU A 431 4.84 26.62 5.05
CA GLU A 431 5.12 28.05 5.24
C GLU A 431 5.19 28.39 6.74
N ALA A 432 6.38 28.81 7.19
CA ALA A 432 6.60 29.14 8.59
C ALA A 432 5.83 30.43 8.94
N SER A 433 4.96 30.34 9.94
CA SER A 433 4.22 31.49 10.51
C SER A 433 5.04 32.31 11.51
N HIS A 434 6.37 32.16 11.50
CA HIS A 434 7.26 32.75 12.49
C HIS A 434 7.82 34.10 12.02
N GLN A 435 7.86 35.08 12.92
CA GLN A 435 8.60 36.33 12.70
C GLN A 435 10.10 36.03 12.67
N GLY A 436 10.71 36.08 11.49
CA GLY A 436 12.14 35.84 11.29
C GLY A 436 12.67 36.51 10.03
N VAL A 437 13.99 36.49 9.86
CA VAL A 437 14.64 36.95 8.63
C VAL A 437 14.70 35.80 7.64
N LEU A 438 14.15 35.99 6.45
CA LEU A 438 14.27 35.02 5.36
C LEU A 438 15.72 34.99 4.86
N VAL A 439 16.32 33.80 4.87
CA VAL A 439 17.68 33.56 4.38
C VAL A 439 17.63 32.46 3.33
N LYS A 440 18.22 32.72 2.16
CA LYS A 440 18.46 31.71 1.14
C LYS A 440 19.72 30.93 1.50
N VAL A 441 19.53 29.73 2.04
CA VAL A 441 20.61 28.83 2.45
C VAL A 441 21.41 28.34 1.23
N GLN A 442 22.74 28.39 1.31
CA GLN A 442 23.66 27.88 0.28
C GLN A 442 24.47 26.69 0.77
N TYR A 443 24.86 26.70 2.06
CA TYR A 443 25.61 25.63 2.69
C TYR A 443 24.98 25.27 4.01
N VAL A 444 24.98 23.98 4.33
CA VAL A 444 24.47 23.42 5.57
C VAL A 444 25.58 22.59 6.21
N GLY A 445 25.87 22.87 7.47
CA GLY A 445 26.81 22.10 8.30
C GLY A 445 26.09 20.96 9.01
N LEU A 446 26.61 19.75 8.88
CA LEU A 446 26.18 18.60 9.67
C LEU A 446 27.03 18.53 10.95
N ASN A 447 26.39 18.66 12.11
CA ASN A 447 27.08 18.67 13.40
C ASN A 447 27.05 17.29 14.08
N ASP A 448 27.90 17.03 15.08
CA ASP A 448 27.90 15.77 15.84
C ASP A 448 26.57 15.53 16.56
N ALA A 449 25.88 16.60 16.95
CA ALA A 449 24.52 16.54 17.48
C ALA A 449 23.53 15.91 16.47
N TYR A 450 23.69 16.23 15.18
CA TYR A 450 22.90 15.63 14.09
C TYR A 450 23.17 14.13 13.97
N ILE A 451 24.45 13.73 13.92
CA ILE A 451 24.83 12.31 13.80
C ILE A 451 24.28 11.52 14.99
N LYS A 452 24.35 12.07 16.21
CA LYS A 452 23.83 11.41 17.41
C LYS A 452 22.30 11.34 17.45
N LYS A 453 21.59 12.35 16.93
CA LYS A 453 20.11 12.35 16.83
C LYS A 453 19.64 11.35 15.76
N VAL A 454 20.27 11.34 14.59
CA VAL A 454 19.96 10.41 13.50
C VAL A 454 20.33 8.97 13.85
N LEU A 455 21.42 8.72 14.57
CA LEU A 455 21.85 7.37 14.98
C LEU A 455 21.25 6.91 16.34
N GLN A 456 20.29 7.64 16.92
CA GLN A 456 19.71 7.35 18.25
C GLN A 456 20.72 7.21 19.42
N VAL A 457 21.90 7.83 19.35
CA VAL A 457 22.90 7.76 20.44
C VAL A 457 22.52 8.68 21.61
N ALA A 458 21.64 9.67 21.39
CA ALA A 458 21.16 10.58 22.42
C ALA A 458 19.66 10.38 22.71
N VAL A 459 19.33 10.21 23.99
CA VAL A 459 17.94 10.26 24.50
C VAL A 459 17.45 11.70 24.35
N SER A 460 16.52 11.93 23.42
CA SER A 460 15.87 13.23 23.29
C SER A 460 14.81 13.40 24.38
N GLU A 461 15.06 14.27 25.36
CA GLU A 461 14.13 14.59 26.45
C GLU A 461 13.07 15.66 26.05
N ASN A 462 13.21 16.31 24.90
CA ASN A 462 12.29 17.38 24.51
C ASN A 462 11.05 16.85 23.78
N LYS A 463 9.90 17.13 24.40
CA LYS A 463 8.55 16.91 23.90
C LYS A 463 8.25 17.93 22.80
N THR A 464 7.55 17.46 21.75
CA THR A 464 6.97 18.20 20.60
C THR A 464 7.94 18.61 19.48
N GLU A 465 7.64 18.14 18.25
CA GLU A 465 8.25 18.48 16.94
C GLU A 465 9.67 17.97 16.60
N ASN A 466 10.05 16.76 17.04
CA ASN A 466 11.41 16.23 16.83
C ASN A 466 11.78 15.72 15.42
N LYS A 467 10.89 15.76 14.42
CA LYS A 467 11.23 15.35 13.03
C LYS A 467 12.01 16.41 12.27
N ARG A 468 11.90 17.68 12.68
CA ARG A 468 12.68 18.76 12.10
C ARG A 468 14.11 18.69 12.61
N ILE A 469 15.03 18.78 11.66
CA ILE A 469 16.45 18.72 11.93
C ILE A 469 16.96 20.16 11.93
N GLU A 470 17.61 20.52 13.03
CA GLU A 470 18.28 21.81 13.17
C GLU A 470 19.68 21.70 12.58
N TYR A 471 20.06 22.69 11.79
CA TYR A 471 21.35 22.73 11.13
C TYR A 471 22.00 24.09 11.28
N ASP A 472 23.33 24.09 11.33
CA ASP A 472 24.10 25.30 11.06
C ASP A 472 24.01 25.59 9.56
N PHE A 473 23.80 26.85 9.19
CA PHE A 473 23.67 27.23 7.79
C PHE A 473 24.47 28.50 7.46
N SER A 474 24.85 28.61 6.19
CA SER A 474 25.38 29.83 5.60
C SER A 474 24.54 30.19 4.40
N GLY A 475 24.12 31.45 4.31
CA GLY A 475 23.22 31.90 3.26
C GLY A 475 23.22 33.40 3.03
N ILE A 476 22.38 33.81 2.09
CA ILE A 476 22.25 35.19 1.63
C ILE A 476 20.85 35.70 2.00
N THR A 477 20.80 36.89 2.57
CA THR A 477 19.55 37.64 2.79
C THR A 477 19.20 38.47 1.56
N ASP A 478 17.94 38.94 1.45
CA ASP A 478 17.49 39.83 0.38
C ASP A 478 18.31 41.14 0.26
N ARG A 479 19.12 41.46 1.28
CA ARG A 479 20.04 42.61 1.33
C ARG A 479 21.50 42.26 1.01
N TYR A 480 21.78 41.10 0.40
CA TYR A 480 23.12 40.61 0.01
C TYR A 480 24.14 40.52 1.15
N LYS A 481 23.69 40.45 2.41
CA LYS A 481 24.59 40.19 3.54
C LYS A 481 24.67 38.68 3.77
N ILE A 482 25.89 38.16 3.79
CA ILE A 482 26.20 36.80 4.24
C ILE A 482 25.96 36.78 5.74
N LEU A 483 25.06 35.89 6.18
CA LEU A 483 24.84 35.62 7.59
C LEU A 483 25.39 34.22 7.88
N ALA A 484 26.39 34.17 8.75
CA ALA A 484 26.82 32.95 9.43
C ALA A 484 26.56 33.23 10.91
N TYR A 485 25.63 32.49 11.53
CA TYR A 485 25.45 32.49 12.97
C TYR A 485 25.45 31.05 13.49
N LEU A 486 26.29 30.84 14.50
CA LEU A 486 26.40 29.62 15.29
C LEU A 486 25.33 29.64 16.38
N TYR A 487 24.61 28.52 16.49
CA TYR A 487 23.69 28.10 17.56
C TYR A 487 22.36 28.83 17.76
N ASN A 488 21.30 28.02 17.77
CA ASN A 488 20.21 28.08 18.75
C ASN A 488 20.21 26.77 19.54
#